data_AF-A0AAV0AM81-F1
#
_entry.id   AF-A0AAV0AM81-F1
#
_cell.length_a   1.000
_cell.length_b   1.000
_cell.length_c   1.000
_cell.angle_alpha   90.00
_cell.angle_beta   90.00
_cell.angle_gamma   90.00
#
_symmetry.space_group_name_H-M   'P 1'
#
loop_
_entity.id
_entity.type
_entity.pdbx_description
1 polymer ?
#
loop_
_entity_poly.entity_id
_entity_poly.type
_entity_poly.pdbx_seq_one_letter_code
_entity_poly.pdbx_strand_id
1 'polypeptide(L)'
;MWLELVIWRSRMSTFAESIKEPVLAFAFGKFDGITNRYLPFTLGTTSSTSADTEGGEAVFGGLDKAHYEGKIYYAPVCRCGYWEVELKSVKFGDKEIKLHNVGAAINTGQ
;
A
#
# COMPACT_ATOMS: atom_id res chain seq x y z
N MET A 1 15.37 -19.92 4.83
CA MET A 1 15.59 -18.54 5.34
C MET A 1 14.42 -18.23 6.25
N TRP A 2 14.67 -17.85 7.51
CA TRP A 2 13.63 -17.70 8.54
C TRP A 2 13.75 -16.31 9.17
N LEU A 3 12.60 -15.64 9.37
CA LEU A 3 12.46 -14.37 10.07
C LEU A 3 12.12 -14.68 11.54
N GLU A 4 12.86 -14.12 12.49
CA GLU A 4 12.58 -14.26 13.92
C GLU A 4 12.05 -12.93 14.46
N LEU A 5 10.90 -12.98 15.13
CA LEU A 5 10.17 -11.81 15.62
C LEU A 5 9.88 -11.96 17.11
N VAL A 6 10.02 -10.86 17.86
CA VAL A 6 9.44 -10.72 19.20
C VAL A 6 8.14 -9.94 19.06
N ILE A 7 7.03 -10.56 19.45
CA ILE A 7 5.70 -9.93 19.35
C ILE A 7 5.34 -9.33 20.70
N TRP A 8 5.10 -8.02 20.72
CA TRP A 8 4.57 -7.32 21.89
C TRP A 8 3.19 -6.75 21.61
N ARG A 9 2.34 -6.74 22.64
CA ARG A 9 0.95 -6.29 22.52
C ARG A 9 0.67 -5.19 23.53
N SER A 10 0.33 -4.01 23.01
CA SER A 10 -0.26 -2.93 23.79
C SER A 10 -1.78 -3.10 23.87
N ARG A 11 -2.43 -2.29 24.70
CA ARG A 11 -3.89 -2.31 24.88
C ARG A 11 -4.69 -2.01 23.59
N MET A 12 -4.06 -1.40 22.59
CA MET A 12 -4.71 -0.97 21.33
C MET A 12 -4.02 -1.47 20.05
N SER A 13 -2.77 -1.93 20.11
CA SER A 13 -1.97 -2.34 18.94
C SER A 13 -1.01 -3.48 19.25
N THR A 14 -0.83 -4.39 18.28
CA THR A 14 0.23 -5.42 18.31
C THR A 14 1.40 -4.96 17.45
N PHE A 15 2.62 -5.09 17.97
CA PHE A 15 3.87 -4.76 17.29
C PHE A 15 4.74 -6.02 17.19
N ALA A 16 5.54 -6.11 16.13
CA ALA A 16 6.56 -7.13 15.97
C ALA A 16 7.91 -6.42 15.83
N GLU A 17 8.82 -6.71 16.74
CA GLU A 17 10.21 -6.26 16.68
C GLU A 17 11.03 -7.36 16.02
N SER A 18 11.80 -7.00 14.99
CA SER A 18 12.65 -7.95 14.28
C SER A 18 13.97 -8.13 15.00
N ILE A 19 14.29 -9.38 15.33
CA ILE A 19 15.57 -9.72 15.99
C ILE A 19 16.59 -10.29 15.01
N LYS A 20 16.16 -10.67 13.80
CA LYS A 20 17.00 -11.02 12.65
C LYS A 20 16.28 -10.69 11.35
N GLU A 21 16.85 -9.81 10.54
CA GLU A 21 16.31 -9.42 9.25
C GLU A 21 17.08 -10.05 8.08
N PRO A 22 16.40 -10.44 6.98
CA PRO A 22 17.08 -10.84 5.76
C PRO A 22 17.79 -9.62 5.16
N VAL A 23 19.12 -9.57 5.35
CA VAL A 23 20.00 -8.46 4.97
C VAL A 23 19.72 -7.93 3.56
N LEU A 24 19.49 -8.80 2.57
CA LEU A 24 19.27 -8.37 1.18
C LEU A 24 17.98 -7.56 0.97
N ALA A 25 16.96 -7.75 1.80
CA ALA A 25 15.68 -7.04 1.67
C ALA A 25 15.67 -5.65 2.36
N PHE A 26 16.51 -5.46 3.38
CA PHE A 26 16.47 -4.26 4.23
C PHE A 26 17.78 -3.45 4.24
N ALA A 27 18.93 -4.02 3.86
CA ALA A 27 20.23 -3.34 3.97
C ALA A 27 20.39 -2.08 3.10
N PHE A 28 19.53 -1.91 2.08
CA PHE A 28 19.53 -0.74 1.20
C PHE A 28 18.25 0.09 1.32
N GLY A 29 17.35 -0.25 2.24
CA GLY A 29 16.14 0.51 2.51
C GLY A 29 16.47 1.84 3.20
N LYS A 30 15.71 2.89 2.88
CA LYS A 30 15.75 4.16 3.63
C LYS A 30 14.80 4.17 4.84
N PHE A 31 14.25 3.01 5.21
CA PHE A 31 13.15 2.87 6.16
C PHE A 31 13.50 1.84 7.24
N ASP A 32 13.07 2.09 8.47
CA ASP A 32 13.42 1.28 9.65
C ASP A 32 12.37 0.21 10.02
N GLY A 33 11.25 0.11 9.29
CA GLY A 33 10.21 -0.88 9.59
C GLY A 33 8.99 -0.83 8.67
N ILE A 34 8.12 -1.86 8.78
CA ILE A 34 6.90 -1.99 7.98
C ILE A 34 5.67 -1.91 8.90
N THR A 35 4.72 -1.05 8.54
CA THR A 35 3.41 -0.99 9.21
C THR A 35 2.36 -1.68 8.36
N ASN A 36 1.68 -2.68 8.91
CA ASN A 36 0.54 -3.33 8.26
C ASN A 36 -0.71 -2.44 8.37
N ARG A 37 -1.39 -2.17 7.25
CA ARG A 37 -2.51 -1.21 7.20
C ARG A 37 -3.84 -1.91 6.95
N TYR A 38 -4.56 -2.20 8.04
CA TYR A 38 -5.94 -2.70 8.02
C TYR A 38 -7.00 -1.60 8.19
N LEU A 39 -6.60 -0.36 8.48
CA LEU A 39 -7.51 0.77 8.66
C LEU A 39 -7.74 1.51 7.33
N PRO A 40 -8.88 2.22 7.15
CA PRO A 40 -9.08 3.08 6.00
C PRO A 40 -8.11 4.27 6.04
N PHE A 41 -7.30 4.41 5.00
CA PHE A 41 -6.43 5.56 4.78
C PHE A 41 -6.48 5.99 3.31
N THR A 42 -6.18 7.25 3.06
CA THR A 42 -6.01 7.81 1.71
C THR A 42 -4.54 8.18 1.52
N LEU A 43 -4.02 7.98 0.31
CA LEU A 43 -2.65 8.39 -0.04
C LEU A 43 -2.67 9.48 -1.11
N GLY A 44 -1.89 10.53 -0.87
CA GLY A 44 -1.50 11.51 -1.87
C GLY A 44 0.01 11.36 -2.18
N THR A 45 0.37 11.34 -3.46
CA THR A 45 1.77 11.29 -3.89
C THR A 45 2.12 12.55 -4.66
N THR A 46 3.26 13.16 -4.35
CA THR A 46 3.83 14.28 -5.12
C THR A 46 4.48 13.78 -6.41
N SER A 47 4.51 14.62 -7.45
CA SER A 47 5.22 14.31 -8.70
C SER A 47 6.71 14.17 -8.44
N SER A 48 7.30 13.03 -8.74
CA SER A 48 8.71 12.74 -8.51
C SER A 48 9.62 13.42 -9.55
N THR A 49 9.64 14.75 -9.56
CA THR A 49 10.78 15.50 -10.11
C THR A 49 11.82 15.54 -9.00
N SER A 50 13.10 15.28 -9.30
CA SER A 50 14.21 15.25 -8.33
C SER A 50 14.46 16.58 -7.58
N ALA A 51 13.61 17.58 -7.77
CA ALA A 51 13.60 18.87 -7.10
C ALA A 51 12.55 18.97 -5.97
N ASP A 52 11.57 18.07 -5.91
CA ASP A 52 10.54 18.10 -4.87
C ASP A 52 11.09 17.41 -3.60
N THR A 53 11.43 18.21 -2.60
CA THR A 53 11.87 17.73 -1.28
C THR A 53 10.71 17.29 -0.37
N GLU A 54 9.47 17.50 -0.80
CA GLU A 54 8.27 17.09 -0.08
C GLU A 54 7.84 15.66 -0.46
N GLY A 55 7.77 14.78 0.55
CA GLY A 55 7.30 13.40 0.38
C GLY A 55 5.78 13.29 0.13
N GLY A 56 5.24 12.07 0.23
CA GLY A 56 3.80 11.82 0.14
C GLY A 56 3.08 11.91 1.50
N GLU A 57 1.75 12.10 1.48
CA GLU A 57 0.90 12.18 2.66
C GLU A 57 -0.01 10.94 2.79
N ALA A 58 -0.21 10.48 4.03
CA ALA A 58 -1.17 9.44 4.39
C ALA A 58 -2.18 9.96 5.41
N VAL A 59 -3.47 9.98 5.03
CA VAL A 59 -4.56 10.45 5.88
C VAL A 59 -5.32 9.26 6.46
N PHE A 60 -5.42 9.16 7.78
CA PHE A 60 -6.13 8.09 8.48
C PHE A 60 -7.52 8.56 8.96
N GLY A 61 -8.54 7.73 8.76
CA GLY A 61 -9.90 8.03 9.24
C GLY A 61 -10.65 9.08 8.40
N GLY A 62 -10.17 9.40 7.21
CA GLY A 62 -10.80 10.39 6.34
C GLY A 62 -10.20 10.47 4.94
N LEU A 63 -10.71 11.44 4.19
CA LEU A 63 -10.26 11.81 2.85
C LEU A 63 -9.84 13.28 2.90
N ASP A 64 -8.72 13.62 2.29
CA ASP A 64 -8.35 15.02 2.07
C ASP A 64 -8.66 15.43 0.63
N LYS A 65 -9.56 16.40 0.48
CA LYS A 65 -10.02 16.94 -0.82
C LYS A 65 -8.94 17.73 -1.55
N ALA A 66 -7.89 18.18 -0.86
CA ALA A 66 -6.77 18.85 -1.52
C ALA A 66 -5.96 17.90 -2.41
N HIS A 67 -6.06 16.59 -2.15
CA HIS A 67 -5.20 15.56 -2.75
C HIS A 67 -5.89 14.70 -3.83
N TYR A 68 -7.10 15.04 -4.25
CA TYR A 68 -7.75 14.41 -5.40
C TYR A 68 -8.72 15.37 -6.11
N GLU A 69 -8.91 15.16 -7.41
CA GLU A 69 -9.92 15.87 -8.20
C GLU A 69 -10.99 14.90 -8.70
N GLY A 70 -12.18 15.43 -8.96
CA GLY A 70 -13.28 14.65 -9.52
C GLY A 70 -13.98 13.71 -8.53
N LYS A 71 -14.54 12.61 -9.05
CA LYS A 71 -15.35 11.66 -8.28
C LYS A 71 -14.52 10.44 -7.88
N ILE A 72 -14.69 10.00 -6.64
CA ILE A 72 -14.15 8.73 -6.14
C ILE A 72 -15.06 7.59 -6.60
N TYR A 73 -14.46 6.58 -7.24
CA TYR A 73 -15.14 5.34 -7.60
C TYR A 73 -14.71 4.23 -6.66
N TYR A 74 -15.69 3.55 -6.06
CA TYR A 74 -15.44 2.44 -5.15
C TYR A 74 -15.51 1.11 -5.90
N ALA A 75 -14.49 0.27 -5.73
CA ALA A 75 -14.49 -1.11 -6.19
C ALA A 75 -14.65 -2.05 -4.97
N PRO A 76 -15.48 -3.10 -5.07
CA PRO A 76 -15.63 -4.06 -3.99
C PRO A 76 -14.34 -4.87 -3.83
N VAL A 77 -13.95 -5.12 -2.57
CA VAL A 77 -12.82 -6.00 -2.25
C VAL A 77 -13.24 -7.45 -2.50
N CYS A 78 -12.47 -8.19 -3.30
CA CYS A 78 -12.80 -9.57 -3.68
C CYS A 78 -12.17 -10.62 -2.75
N ARG A 79 -11.19 -10.25 -1.91
CA ARG A 79 -10.54 -11.17 -0.96
C ARG A 79 -10.18 -10.50 0.36
N CYS A 80 -10.81 -10.93 1.46
CA CYS A 80 -10.50 -10.45 2.80
C CYS A 80 -9.03 -10.74 3.16
N GLY A 81 -8.34 -9.73 3.70
CA GLY A 81 -6.91 -9.81 4.06
C GLY A 81 -5.98 -9.10 3.08
N TYR A 82 -6.46 -8.76 1.87
CA TYR A 82 -5.75 -7.93 0.90
C TYR A 82 -6.66 -6.80 0.42
N TRP A 83 -6.06 -5.69 0.04
CA TRP A 83 -6.73 -4.67 -0.77
C TRP A 83 -6.78 -5.14 -2.23
N GLU A 84 -7.50 -6.24 -2.47
CA GLU A 84 -7.62 -6.88 -3.78
C GLU A 84 -8.97 -6.58 -4.41
N VAL A 85 -8.96 -6.15 -5.67
CA VAL A 85 -10.16 -5.83 -6.46
C VAL A 85 -10.18 -6.62 -7.76
N GLU A 86 -11.37 -6.81 -8.35
CA GLU A 86 -11.49 -7.49 -9.66
C GLU A 86 -10.94 -6.60 -10.78
N LEU A 87 -9.99 -7.13 -11.55
CA LEU A 87 -9.42 -6.48 -12.73
C LEU A 87 -10.07 -7.02 -14.01
N LYS A 88 -10.92 -6.20 -14.63
CA LYS A 88 -11.74 -6.61 -15.79
C LYS A 88 -11.02 -6.46 -17.13
N SER A 89 -10.25 -5.40 -17.31
CA SER A 89 -9.47 -5.19 -18.53
C SER A 89 -8.32 -4.23 -18.30
N VAL A 90 -7.33 -4.31 -19.19
CA VAL A 90 -6.22 -3.35 -19.26
C VAL A 90 -6.22 -2.76 -20.66
N LYS A 91 -6.07 -1.44 -20.74
CA LYS A 91 -6.02 -0.68 -22.00
C LYS A 91 -4.66 -0.03 -22.17
N PHE A 92 -4.10 -0.13 -23.38
CA PHE A 92 -2.88 0.55 -23.79
C PHE A 92 -3.10 1.22 -25.15
N GLY A 93 -3.28 2.55 -25.13
CA GLY A 93 -3.82 3.28 -26.29
C GLY A 93 -5.17 2.71 -26.70
N ASP A 94 -5.29 2.34 -27.98
CA ASP A 94 -6.52 1.77 -28.54
C ASP A 94 -6.65 0.25 -28.36
N LYS A 95 -5.64 -0.42 -27.78
CA LYS A 95 -5.66 -1.87 -27.57
C LYS A 95 -6.21 -2.18 -26.18
N GLU A 96 -7.24 -3.02 -26.13
CA GLU A 96 -7.84 -3.52 -24.89
C GLU A 96 -7.64 -5.04 -24.77
N ILE A 97 -7.17 -5.47 -23.61
CA ILE A 97 -7.12 -6.88 -23.24
C ILE A 97 -8.14 -7.11 -22.13
N LYS A 98 -9.14 -7.95 -22.42
CA LYS A 98 -10.13 -8.39 -21.42
C LYS A 98 -9.52 -9.50 -20.57
N LEU A 99 -9.73 -9.39 -19.26
CA LEU A 99 -9.24 -10.32 -18.27
C LEU A 99 -10.44 -10.98 -17.60
N HIS A 100 -10.33 -12.28 -17.35
CA HIS A 100 -11.39 -13.08 -16.76
C HIS A 100 -10.88 -13.69 -15.46
N ASN A 101 -11.59 -13.45 -14.37
CA ASN A 101 -11.25 -13.96 -13.03
C ASN A 101 -9.82 -13.57 -12.58
N VAL A 102 -9.43 -12.33 -12.85
CA VAL A 102 -8.14 -11.77 -12.42
C VAL A 102 -8.37 -10.75 -11.32
N GLY A 103 -7.65 -10.88 -10.22
CA GLY A 103 -7.58 -9.89 -9.14
C GLY A 103 -6.36 -8.99 -9.28
N ALA A 104 -6.46 -7.75 -8.79
CA ALA A 104 -5.36 -6.82 -8.65
C ALA A 104 -5.23 -6.38 -7.19
N ALA A 105 -4.07 -6.65 -6.59
CA ALA A 105 -3.75 -6.18 -5.25
C ALA A 105 -3.20 -4.75 -5.31
N ILE A 106 -3.84 -3.84 -4.60
CA ILE A 106 -3.37 -2.46 -4.45
C ILE A 106 -2.34 -2.47 -3.31
N ASN A 107 -1.05 -2.37 -3.67
CA ASN A 107 0.06 -2.42 -2.73
C ASN A 107 0.87 -1.13 -2.78
N THR A 108 0.99 -0.47 -1.64
CA THR A 108 1.66 0.83 -1.47
C THR A 108 3.05 0.70 -0.84
N GLY A 109 3.46 -0.52 -0.49
CA GLY A 109 4.76 -0.82 0.12
C GLY A 109 5.78 -1.39 -0.86
N GLN A 110 5.53 -1.25 -2.17
CA GLN A 110 6.43 -1.63 -3.26
C GLN A 110 6.89 -0.37 -3.99
#